data_AF-A0A2M8Y2L8-F1
#
_entry.id   AF-A0A2M8Y2L8-F1
#
_cell.length_a   1.000
_cell.length_b   1.000
_cell.length_c   1.000
_cell.angle_alpha   90.00
_cell.angle_beta   90.00
_cell.angle_gamma   90.00
#
_symmetry.space_group_name_H-M   'P 1'
#
loop_
_entity.id
_entity.type
_entity.pdbx_description
1 polymer ?
#
loop_
_entity_poly.entity_id
_entity_poly.type
_entity_poly.pdbx_seq_one_letter_code
_entity_poly.pdbx_strand_id
1 'polypeptide(L)'
;MIEAKLKETTLIIFELEYLKSDLISIMNPDSVYFKTIIENSPSFYRIYRNSYKLFVIELAKILDSKEDFSIISSVNFLITNRKKIVWKNSEIQLERLNFIRDEIKSIENLHLKSIKILRDKFYAHTDKNRHEIELSFNLQLGWEILKQLRAFFEEIVLKVNNQHIMFSVLSNLTNEMVLLQRYKLIQNMIQLKLKEQPNIGELQKVRDIMQGKLT
;
A
#
# COMPACT_ATOMS: atom_id res chain seq x y z
N MET A 1 -21.61 -15.60 9.65
CA MET A 1 -20.82 -16.01 8.46
C MET A 1 -20.42 -14.80 7.61
N ILE A 2 -21.37 -14.01 7.08
CA ILE A 2 -21.03 -12.79 6.33
C ILE A 2 -20.28 -11.74 7.15
N GLU A 3 -20.65 -11.52 8.42
CA GLU A 3 -19.96 -10.53 9.26
C GLU A 3 -18.48 -10.87 9.47
N ALA A 4 -18.14 -12.13 9.68
CA ALA A 4 -16.75 -12.58 9.81
C ALA A 4 -15.97 -12.37 8.50
N LYS A 5 -16.61 -12.64 7.36
CA LYS A 5 -16.04 -12.41 6.04
C LYS A 5 -15.77 -10.92 5.79
N LEU A 6 -16.76 -10.06 6.07
CA LEU A 6 -16.60 -8.60 5.97
C LEU A 6 -15.49 -8.11 6.90
N LYS A 7 -15.41 -8.63 8.13
CA LYS A 7 -14.34 -8.26 9.07
C LYS A 7 -12.96 -8.58 8.51
N GLU A 8 -12.76 -9.76 7.94
CA GLU A 8 -11.46 -10.14 7.37
C GLU A 8 -11.13 -9.28 6.13
N THR A 9 -12.10 -9.09 5.24
CA THR A 9 -11.96 -8.19 4.08
C THR A 9 -11.62 -6.75 4.50
N THR A 10 -12.20 -6.26 5.60
CA THR A 10 -11.87 -4.95 6.19
C THR A 10 -10.40 -4.87 6.61
N LEU A 11 -9.86 -5.91 7.26
CA LEU A 11 -8.46 -5.94 7.70
C LEU A 11 -7.50 -5.89 6.50
N ILE A 12 -7.80 -6.62 5.43
CA ILE A 12 -7.01 -6.60 4.19
C ILE A 12 -7.01 -5.20 3.55
N ILE A 13 -8.18 -4.53 3.50
CA ILE A 13 -8.27 -3.17 2.94
C ILE A 13 -7.51 -2.15 3.83
N PHE A 14 -7.56 -2.29 5.16
CA PHE A 14 -6.76 -1.44 6.05
C PHE A 14 -5.26 -1.61 5.81
N GLU A 15 -4.78 -2.86 5.68
CA GLU A 15 -3.39 -3.13 5.36
C GLU A 15 -2.97 -2.48 4.04
N LEU A 16 -3.83 -2.55 3.01
CA LEU A 16 -3.59 -1.88 1.74
C LEU A 16 -3.49 -0.35 1.86
N GLU A 17 -4.28 0.27 2.74
CA GLU A 17 -4.24 1.71 2.98
C GLU A 17 -3.01 2.13 3.80
N TYR A 18 -2.58 1.31 4.77
CA TYR A 18 -1.30 1.52 5.46
C TYR A 18 -0.13 1.41 4.50
N LEU A 19 -0.07 0.35 3.69
CA LEU A 19 0.98 0.16 2.69
C LEU A 19 1.00 1.29 1.65
N LYS A 20 -0.18 1.77 1.21
CA LYS A 20 -0.28 2.95 0.36
C LYS A 20 0.27 4.20 1.04
N SER A 21 -0.10 4.46 2.30
CA SER A 21 0.40 5.61 3.06
C SER A 21 1.92 5.54 3.24
N ASP A 22 2.47 4.38 3.57
CA ASP A 22 3.91 4.14 3.68
C ASP A 22 4.61 4.37 2.35
N LEU A 23 4.06 3.81 1.27
CA LEU A 23 4.61 3.98 -0.07
C LEU A 23 4.57 5.44 -0.52
N ILE A 24 3.52 6.21 -0.23
CA ILE A 24 3.47 7.65 -0.52
C ILE A 24 4.49 8.41 0.34
N SER A 25 4.63 8.04 1.61
CA SER A 25 5.59 8.67 2.53
C SER A 25 7.04 8.42 2.13
N ILE A 26 7.32 7.24 1.56
CA ILE A 26 8.62 6.88 1.00
C ILE A 26 8.80 7.49 -0.39
N MET A 27 7.80 7.38 -1.27
CA MET A 27 7.76 7.91 -2.62
C MET A 27 7.33 9.38 -2.61
N ASN A 28 8.30 10.25 -2.45
CA ASN A 28 8.21 11.53 -3.14
C ASN A 28 9.23 11.51 -4.30
N PRO A 29 8.88 10.97 -5.48
CA PRO A 29 9.82 10.71 -6.58
C PRO A 29 10.44 12.00 -7.15
N ASP A 30 9.71 13.11 -7.02
CA ASP A 30 10.14 14.46 -7.44
C ASP A 30 11.01 15.15 -6.39
N SER A 31 11.05 14.61 -5.17
CA SER A 31 11.96 15.11 -4.17
C SER A 31 13.36 14.56 -4.43
N VAL A 32 14.34 15.47 -4.36
CA VAL A 32 15.77 15.13 -4.25
C VAL A 32 16.01 14.06 -3.17
N TYR A 33 15.13 13.97 -2.17
CA TYR A 33 15.15 12.98 -1.10
C TYR A 33 15.05 11.52 -1.58
N PHE A 34 14.10 11.15 -2.44
CA PHE A 34 13.93 9.74 -2.85
C PHE A 34 15.20 9.21 -3.51
N LYS A 35 15.72 9.95 -4.50
CA LYS A 35 16.96 9.61 -5.21
C LYS A 35 18.19 9.62 -4.28
N THR A 36 18.27 10.57 -3.35
CA THR A 36 19.48 10.74 -2.50
C THR A 36 19.49 9.81 -1.28
N ILE A 37 18.32 9.44 -0.76
CA ILE A 37 18.20 8.74 0.54
C ILE A 37 17.63 7.34 0.38
N ILE A 38 16.53 7.17 -0.34
CA ILE A 38 15.86 5.88 -0.45
C ILE A 38 16.61 4.98 -1.44
N GLU A 39 16.84 5.45 -2.66
CA GLU A 39 17.51 4.67 -3.72
C GLU A 39 18.96 4.32 -3.36
N ASN A 40 19.70 5.28 -2.80
CA ASN A 40 21.10 5.10 -2.42
C ASN A 40 21.32 4.41 -1.06
N SER A 41 20.25 4.13 -0.31
CA SER A 41 20.34 3.36 0.95
C SER A 41 19.82 1.94 0.73
N PRO A 42 20.68 0.91 0.80
CA PRO A 42 20.25 -0.48 0.66
C PRO A 42 19.15 -0.89 1.64
N SER A 43 19.08 -0.28 2.83
CA SER A 43 18.05 -0.59 3.82
C SER A 43 16.71 0.06 3.47
N PHE A 44 16.69 1.35 3.13
CA PHE A 44 15.44 2.04 2.77
C PHE A 44 14.88 1.54 1.44
N TYR A 45 15.73 1.25 0.46
CA TYR A 45 15.30 0.64 -0.79
C TYR A 45 14.67 -0.74 -0.58
N ARG A 46 15.21 -1.55 0.35
CA ARG A 46 14.60 -2.84 0.72
C ARG A 46 13.22 -2.66 1.36
N ILE A 47 13.06 -1.66 2.25
CA ILE A 47 11.76 -1.34 2.85
C ILE A 47 10.77 -0.96 1.75
N TYR A 48 11.13 -0.01 0.87
CA TYR A 48 10.31 0.39 -0.27
C TYR A 48 9.86 -0.81 -1.12
N ARG A 49 10.81 -1.66 -1.54
CA ARG A 49 10.50 -2.83 -2.37
C ARG A 49 9.62 -3.83 -1.65
N ASN A 50 9.81 -4.04 -0.35
CA ASN A 50 8.99 -4.96 0.43
C ASN A 50 7.58 -4.43 0.62
N SER A 51 7.40 -3.13 0.91
CA SER A 51 6.09 -2.49 0.99
C SER A 51 5.36 -2.59 -0.35
N TYR A 52 6.06 -2.36 -1.47
CA TYR A 52 5.45 -2.50 -2.80
C TYR A 52 5.03 -3.95 -3.08
N LYS A 53 5.90 -4.91 -2.76
CA LYS A 53 5.59 -6.34 -2.90
C LYS A 53 4.36 -6.73 -2.09
N LEU A 54 4.28 -6.32 -0.82
CA LEU A 54 3.13 -6.61 0.04
C LEU A 54 1.85 -5.98 -0.51
N PHE A 55 1.93 -4.73 -0.97
CA PHE A 55 0.78 -4.04 -1.56
C PHE A 55 0.20 -4.83 -2.75
N VAL A 56 1.05 -5.31 -3.65
CA VAL A 56 0.62 -6.11 -4.81
C VAL A 56 0.02 -7.45 -4.40
N ILE A 57 0.57 -8.10 -3.36
CA ILE A 57 0.04 -9.37 -2.85
C ILE A 57 -1.35 -9.17 -2.24
N GLU A 58 -1.52 -8.20 -1.35
CA GLU A 58 -2.81 -7.94 -0.70
C GLU A 58 -3.86 -7.44 -1.71
N LEU A 59 -3.44 -6.64 -2.71
CA LEU A 59 -4.33 -6.19 -3.79
C LEU A 59 -4.80 -7.36 -4.66
N ALA A 60 -3.93 -8.34 -4.91
CA ALA A 60 -4.33 -9.56 -5.59
C ALA A 60 -5.36 -10.36 -4.79
N LYS A 61 -5.18 -10.48 -3.47
CA LYS A 61 -6.11 -11.22 -2.60
C LYS A 61 -7.51 -10.64 -2.59
N ILE A 62 -7.62 -9.32 -2.51
CA ILE A 62 -8.92 -8.64 -2.43
C ILE A 62 -9.68 -8.66 -3.77
N LEU A 63 -8.94 -8.71 -4.89
CA LEU A 63 -9.47 -8.67 -6.26
C LEU A 63 -9.76 -10.07 -6.85
N ASP A 64 -8.96 -11.08 -6.52
CA ASP A 64 -9.06 -12.43 -7.12
C ASP A 64 -10.31 -13.16 -6.65
N SER A 65 -11.20 -13.51 -7.58
CA SER A 65 -12.43 -14.23 -7.27
C SER A 65 -12.23 -15.63 -6.68
N LYS A 66 -11.01 -16.18 -6.79
CA LYS A 66 -10.64 -17.46 -6.19
C LYS A 66 -10.31 -17.37 -4.70
N GLU A 67 -10.17 -16.18 -4.15
CA GLU A 67 -9.83 -15.97 -2.74
C GLU A 67 -11.09 -15.87 -1.88
N ASP A 68 -11.09 -16.56 -0.74
CA ASP A 68 -12.25 -16.66 0.16
C ASP A 68 -12.70 -15.31 0.72
N PHE A 69 -11.75 -14.38 0.90
CA PHE A 69 -11.97 -13.05 1.49
C PHE A 69 -11.92 -11.90 0.46
N SER A 70 -12.05 -12.21 -0.83
CA SER A 70 -12.21 -11.21 -1.88
C SER A 70 -13.54 -10.45 -1.78
N ILE A 71 -13.61 -9.25 -2.35
CA ILE A 71 -14.86 -8.46 -2.31
C ILE A 71 -15.94 -9.13 -3.16
N ILE A 72 -15.57 -9.67 -4.33
CA ILE A 72 -16.50 -10.39 -5.22
C ILE A 72 -17.14 -11.59 -4.53
N SER A 73 -16.37 -12.34 -3.73
CA SER A 73 -16.91 -13.48 -2.99
C SER A 73 -17.83 -13.05 -1.86
N SER A 74 -17.64 -11.85 -1.28
CA SER A 74 -18.59 -11.25 -0.33
C SER A 74 -19.88 -10.87 -1.03
N VAL A 75 -19.81 -10.20 -2.20
CA VAL A 75 -20.98 -9.84 -3.00
C VAL A 75 -21.78 -11.07 -3.45
N ASN A 76 -21.10 -12.11 -3.94
CA ASN A 76 -21.76 -13.35 -4.32
C ASN A 76 -22.48 -14.01 -3.13
N PHE A 77 -21.86 -14.00 -1.94
CA PHE A 77 -22.52 -14.48 -0.73
C PHE A 77 -23.80 -13.70 -0.43
N LEU A 78 -23.76 -12.36 -0.53
CA LEU A 78 -24.93 -11.50 -0.33
C LEU A 78 -26.04 -11.80 -1.33
N ILE A 79 -25.71 -12.01 -2.60
CA ILE A 79 -26.68 -12.34 -3.65
C ILE A 79 -27.36 -13.68 -3.33
N THR A 80 -26.59 -14.73 -3.08
CA THR A 80 -27.12 -16.09 -2.83
C THR A 80 -27.92 -16.18 -1.53
N ASN A 81 -27.52 -15.43 -0.50
CA ASN A 81 -28.11 -15.52 0.84
C ASN A 81 -28.95 -14.31 1.22
N ARG A 82 -29.33 -13.44 0.26
CA ARG A 82 -29.98 -12.14 0.49
C ARG A 82 -31.09 -12.18 1.53
N LYS A 83 -32.03 -13.12 1.38
CA LYS A 83 -33.20 -13.30 2.26
C LYS A 83 -32.87 -13.82 3.67
N LYS A 84 -31.67 -14.37 3.87
CA LYS A 84 -31.21 -14.95 5.16
C LYS A 84 -30.29 -14.00 5.92
N ILE A 85 -29.92 -12.87 5.32
CA ILE A 85 -29.03 -11.88 5.94
C ILE A 85 -29.84 -10.96 6.83
N VAL A 86 -29.32 -10.71 8.03
CA VAL A 86 -29.83 -9.67 8.92
C VAL A 86 -29.20 -8.35 8.47
N TRP A 87 -30.00 -7.51 7.82
CA TRP A 87 -29.60 -6.18 7.38
C TRP A 87 -29.77 -5.20 8.55
N LYS A 88 -28.68 -4.57 9.00
CA LYS A 88 -28.74 -3.57 10.09
C LYS A 88 -29.14 -2.18 9.61
N ASN A 89 -29.08 -1.94 8.30
CA ASN A 89 -29.66 -0.77 7.62
C ASN A 89 -30.58 -1.27 6.49
N SER A 90 -31.13 -0.36 5.68
CA SER A 90 -31.97 -0.72 4.52
C SER A 90 -31.30 -1.77 3.65
N GLU A 91 -32.02 -2.86 3.38
CA GLU A 91 -31.56 -3.95 2.53
C GLU A 91 -31.13 -3.41 1.16
N ILE A 92 -29.98 -3.86 0.68
CA ILE A 92 -29.48 -3.47 -0.63
C ILE A 92 -30.31 -4.17 -1.73
N GLN A 93 -30.66 -3.43 -2.78
CA GLN A 93 -31.41 -3.98 -3.91
C GLN A 93 -30.57 -5.01 -4.66
N LEU A 94 -31.20 -6.05 -5.21
CA LEU A 94 -30.50 -7.12 -5.91
C LEU A 94 -29.82 -6.58 -7.18
N GLU A 95 -30.47 -5.63 -7.85
CA GLU A 95 -29.96 -4.90 -9.02
C GLU A 95 -28.66 -4.18 -8.66
N ARG A 96 -28.60 -3.54 -7.49
CA ARG A 96 -27.39 -2.87 -7.00
C ARG A 96 -26.26 -3.86 -6.70
N LEU A 97 -26.56 -5.02 -6.11
CA LEU A 97 -25.56 -6.07 -5.89
C LEU A 97 -25.02 -6.64 -7.19
N ASN A 98 -25.89 -6.88 -8.18
CA ASN A 98 -25.48 -7.35 -9.50
C ASN A 98 -24.59 -6.31 -10.19
N PHE A 99 -24.96 -5.03 -10.12
CA PHE A 99 -24.12 -3.94 -10.61
C PHE A 99 -22.73 -3.95 -9.97
N ILE A 100 -22.65 -3.98 -8.63
CA ILE A 100 -21.36 -4.02 -7.91
C ILE A 100 -20.53 -5.25 -8.33
N ARG A 101 -21.17 -6.43 -8.43
CA ARG A 101 -20.51 -7.66 -8.85
C ARG A 101 -19.89 -7.51 -10.25
N ASP A 102 -20.64 -6.94 -11.17
CA ASP A 102 -20.23 -6.86 -12.57
C ASP A 102 -19.12 -5.82 -12.77
N GLU A 103 -19.16 -4.70 -12.02
CA GLU A 103 -18.06 -3.72 -11.95
C GLU A 103 -16.77 -4.34 -11.40
N ILE A 104 -16.85 -5.09 -10.29
CA ILE A 104 -15.66 -5.78 -9.73
C ILE A 104 -15.09 -6.78 -10.73
N LYS A 105 -15.93 -7.55 -11.43
CA LYS A 105 -15.47 -8.47 -12.48
C LYS A 105 -14.80 -7.75 -13.63
N SER A 106 -15.28 -6.56 -14.00
CA SER A 106 -14.64 -5.73 -15.03
C SER A 106 -13.21 -5.35 -14.62
N ILE A 107 -13.04 -4.86 -13.39
CA ILE A 107 -11.73 -4.53 -12.80
C ILE A 107 -10.84 -5.79 -12.75
N GLU A 108 -11.37 -6.93 -12.30
CA GLU A 108 -10.66 -8.20 -12.22
C GLU A 108 -10.16 -8.63 -13.61
N ASN A 109 -11.03 -8.66 -14.61
CA ASN A 109 -10.69 -9.06 -15.98
C ASN A 109 -9.62 -8.15 -16.59
N LEU A 110 -9.69 -6.84 -16.33
CA LEU A 110 -8.77 -5.87 -16.91
C LEU A 110 -7.39 -5.89 -16.25
N HIS A 111 -7.31 -6.12 -14.93
CA HIS A 111 -6.09 -5.86 -14.16
C HIS A 111 -5.52 -7.06 -13.41
N LEU A 112 -6.30 -8.09 -13.09
CA LEU A 112 -5.82 -9.19 -12.24
C LEU A 112 -4.64 -9.93 -12.88
N LYS A 113 -4.63 -10.09 -14.21
CA LYS A 113 -3.55 -10.77 -14.91
C LYS A 113 -2.21 -10.05 -14.72
N SER A 114 -2.16 -8.73 -14.88
CA SER A 114 -0.91 -7.97 -14.74
C SER A 114 -0.44 -7.94 -13.28
N ILE A 115 -1.37 -7.83 -12.33
CA ILE A 115 -1.09 -7.91 -10.89
C ILE A 115 -0.52 -9.29 -10.52
N LYS A 116 -1.12 -10.38 -11.01
CA LYS A 116 -0.64 -11.76 -10.77
C LYS A 116 0.72 -12.02 -11.41
N ILE A 117 0.97 -11.51 -12.61
CA ILE A 117 2.29 -11.60 -13.24
C ILE A 117 3.33 -10.91 -12.34
N LEU A 118 3.06 -9.70 -11.86
CA LEU A 118 3.96 -9.00 -10.96
C LEU A 118 4.18 -9.76 -9.64
N ARG A 119 3.09 -10.26 -9.03
CA ARG A 119 3.13 -11.09 -7.81
C ARG A 119 3.96 -12.36 -8.01
N ASP A 120 3.61 -13.17 -9.00
CA ASP A 120 4.14 -14.53 -9.14
C ASP A 120 5.54 -14.51 -9.74
N LYS A 121 5.76 -13.73 -10.80
CA LYS A 121 6.99 -13.75 -11.60
C LYS A 121 8.11 -12.90 -11.03
N PHE A 122 7.79 -11.85 -10.28
CA PHE A 122 8.78 -10.90 -9.76
C PHE A 122 8.92 -10.91 -8.24
N TYR A 123 7.86 -11.28 -7.51
CA TYR A 123 7.87 -11.20 -6.05
C TYR A 123 7.84 -12.54 -5.34
N ALA A 124 7.09 -13.52 -5.84
CA ALA A 124 7.00 -14.86 -5.25
C ALA A 124 8.10 -15.79 -5.79
N HIS A 125 8.43 -15.67 -7.08
CA HIS A 125 9.44 -16.50 -7.74
C HIS A 125 10.52 -15.65 -8.41
N THR A 126 11.68 -16.26 -8.66
CA THR A 126 12.78 -15.64 -9.43
C THR A 126 12.90 -16.35 -10.77
N ASP A 127 12.00 -16.01 -11.69
CA ASP A 127 11.98 -16.65 -13.01
C ASP A 127 13.16 -16.19 -13.88
N LYS A 128 13.76 -17.13 -14.63
CA LYS A 128 14.93 -16.90 -15.48
C LYS A 128 14.70 -15.79 -16.52
N ASN A 129 13.47 -15.68 -17.04
CA ASN A 129 13.12 -14.76 -18.13
C ASN A 129 12.39 -13.50 -17.65
N ARG A 130 12.50 -13.13 -16.36
CA ARG A 130 11.81 -11.97 -15.78
C ARG A 130 12.05 -10.65 -16.52
N HIS A 131 13.17 -10.52 -17.23
CA HIS A 131 13.57 -9.33 -17.96
C HIS A 131 12.85 -9.17 -19.31
N GLU A 132 12.20 -10.23 -19.80
CA GLU A 132 11.43 -10.24 -21.05
C GLU A 132 9.93 -9.93 -20.81
N ILE A 133 9.51 -9.81 -19.54
CA ILE A 133 8.11 -9.62 -19.17
C ILE A 133 7.80 -8.12 -19.09
N GLU A 134 6.93 -7.65 -19.97
CA GLU A 134 6.41 -6.29 -19.92
C GLU A 134 5.47 -6.10 -18.71
N LEU A 135 5.78 -5.13 -17.86
CA LEU A 135 4.99 -4.79 -16.69
C LEU A 135 4.07 -3.61 -17.01
N SER A 136 2.77 -3.88 -17.15
CA SER A 136 1.74 -2.85 -17.33
C SER A 136 1.19 -2.28 -16.02
N PHE A 137 1.56 -2.85 -14.87
CA PHE A 137 1.08 -2.42 -13.56
C PHE A 137 2.01 -1.37 -12.93
N ASN A 138 1.43 -0.30 -12.40
CA ASN A 138 2.11 0.71 -11.58
C ASN A 138 1.29 1.05 -10.33
N LEU A 139 1.90 1.74 -9.37
CA LEU A 139 1.26 2.07 -8.10
C LEU A 139 0.05 2.98 -8.23
N GLN A 140 0.06 3.93 -9.17
CA GLN A 140 -1.09 4.80 -9.43
C GLN A 140 -2.31 3.96 -9.83
N LEU A 141 -2.14 3.02 -10.75
CA LEU A 141 -3.19 2.08 -11.13
C LEU A 141 -3.67 1.27 -9.92
N GLY A 142 -2.74 0.78 -9.10
CA GLY A 142 -3.06 0.10 -7.85
C GLY A 142 -3.91 0.94 -6.88
N TRP A 143 -3.61 2.23 -6.75
CA TRP A 143 -4.37 3.16 -5.91
C TRP A 143 -5.78 3.41 -6.45
N GLU A 144 -5.94 3.54 -7.77
CA GLU A 144 -7.26 3.71 -8.39
C GLU A 144 -8.11 2.45 -8.24
N ILE A 145 -7.53 1.25 -8.42
CA ILE A 145 -8.23 -0.02 -8.18
C ILE A 145 -8.67 -0.11 -6.72
N LEU A 146 -7.77 0.15 -5.76
CA LEU A 146 -8.08 0.12 -4.33
C LEU A 146 -9.23 1.08 -4.00
N LYS A 147 -9.19 2.32 -4.52
CA LYS A 147 -10.23 3.33 -4.30
C LYS A 147 -11.61 2.86 -4.77
N GLN A 148 -11.69 2.26 -5.95
CA GLN A 148 -12.95 1.74 -6.49
C GLN A 148 -13.49 0.57 -5.66
N LEU A 149 -12.62 -0.41 -5.38
CA LEU A 149 -12.98 -1.58 -4.57
C LEU A 149 -13.46 -1.18 -3.17
N ARG A 150 -12.79 -0.21 -2.55
CA ARG A 150 -13.15 0.34 -1.24
C ARG A 150 -14.53 0.98 -1.24
N ALA A 151 -14.86 1.78 -2.25
CA ALA A 151 -16.17 2.42 -2.34
C ALA A 151 -17.32 1.39 -2.38
N PHE A 152 -17.17 0.31 -3.16
CA PHE A 152 -18.15 -0.77 -3.17
C PHE A 152 -18.25 -1.49 -1.82
N PHE A 153 -17.11 -1.72 -1.17
CA PHE A 153 -17.06 -2.41 0.11
C PHE A 153 -17.65 -1.58 1.25
N GLU A 154 -17.38 -0.27 1.30
CA GLU A 154 -17.98 0.67 2.26
C GLU A 154 -19.51 0.66 2.17
N GLU A 155 -20.06 0.66 0.95
CA GLU A 155 -21.51 0.57 0.73
C GLU A 155 -22.09 -0.72 1.31
N ILE A 156 -21.43 -1.86 1.07
CA ILE A 156 -21.85 -3.17 1.59
C ILE A 156 -21.83 -3.19 3.12
N VAL A 157 -20.73 -2.76 3.73
CA VAL A 157 -20.58 -2.77 5.19
C VAL A 157 -21.59 -1.85 5.85
N LEU A 158 -21.88 -0.69 5.26
CA LEU A 158 -22.91 0.20 5.77
C LEU A 158 -24.28 -0.51 5.83
N LYS A 159 -24.63 -1.30 4.81
CA LYS A 159 -25.92 -2.00 4.78
C LYS A 159 -25.97 -3.19 5.75
N VAL A 160 -24.91 -3.98 5.83
CA VAL A 160 -24.87 -5.19 6.65
C VAL A 160 -24.65 -4.86 8.13
N ASN A 161 -23.72 -3.96 8.43
CA ASN A 161 -23.27 -3.67 9.79
C ASN A 161 -23.75 -2.33 10.37
N ASN A 162 -24.34 -1.45 9.55
CA ASN A 162 -24.62 -0.06 9.92
C ASN A 162 -23.37 0.69 10.42
N GLN A 163 -22.23 0.43 9.77
CA GLN A 163 -20.94 1.00 10.11
C GLN A 163 -20.39 1.77 8.92
N HIS A 164 -20.00 3.03 9.15
CA HIS A 164 -19.16 3.78 8.23
C HIS A 164 -17.70 3.44 8.54
N ILE A 165 -17.00 2.84 7.58
CA ILE A 165 -15.56 2.64 7.70
C ILE A 165 -14.87 3.83 7.05
N MET A 166 -14.04 4.53 7.81
CA MET A 166 -13.10 5.50 7.27
C MET A 166 -11.74 4.85 7.13
N PHE A 167 -11.31 4.67 5.90
CA PHE A 167 -10.01 4.11 5.54
C PHE A 167 -8.90 5.17 5.42
N SER A 168 -9.17 6.42 5.81
CA SER A 168 -8.18 7.48 5.79
C SER A 168 -7.12 7.23 6.86
N VAL A 169 -5.91 6.87 6.45
CA VAL A 169 -4.74 6.96 7.34
C VAL A 169 -4.38 8.44 7.45
N LEU A 170 -4.35 8.97 8.68
CA LEU A 170 -3.88 10.33 8.96
C LEU A 170 -2.39 10.40 8.61
N SER A 171 -2.09 10.78 7.38
CA SER A 171 -0.74 11.06 6.96
C SER A 171 -0.34 12.44 7.51
N ASN A 172 0.24 12.49 8.70
CA ASN A 172 1.07 13.64 9.11
C ASN A 172 2.38 13.58 8.33
N LEU A 173 2.24 13.75 7.02
CA LEU A 173 3.15 13.35 5.96
C LEU A 173 4.23 14.42 5.79
N THR A 174 5.05 14.72 6.82
CA THR A 174 6.18 15.65 6.57
C THR A 174 7.27 15.76 7.63
N ASN A 175 7.02 15.63 8.93
CA ASN A 175 8.03 16.12 9.89
C ASN A 175 9.27 15.22 10.03
N GLU A 176 9.11 13.91 10.26
CA GLU A 176 10.24 13.03 10.60
C GLU A 176 11.15 12.75 9.39
N MET A 177 10.57 12.59 8.20
CA MET A 177 11.33 12.34 6.97
C MET A 177 12.08 13.60 6.50
N VAL A 178 11.50 14.79 6.67
CA VAL A 178 12.20 16.06 6.43
C VAL A 178 13.34 16.25 7.44
N LEU A 179 13.15 15.87 8.71
CA LEU A 179 14.21 15.90 9.72
C LEU A 179 15.37 14.95 9.36
N LEU A 180 15.07 13.74 8.90
CA LEU A 180 16.09 12.79 8.41
C LEU A 180 16.84 13.32 7.19
N GLN A 181 16.17 14.01 6.27
CA GLN A 181 16.82 14.65 5.13
C GLN A 181 17.79 15.74 5.56
N ARG A 182 17.33 16.64 6.44
CA ARG A 182 18.17 17.73 6.98
C ARG A 182 19.39 17.16 7.68
N TYR A 183 19.20 16.11 8.48
CA TYR A 183 20.28 15.41 9.16
C TYR A 183 21.33 14.87 8.20
N LYS A 184 20.92 14.18 7.12
CA LYS A 184 21.84 13.60 6.15
C LYS A 184 22.57 14.67 5.32
N LEU A 185 21.91 15.78 4.98
CA LEU A 185 22.57 16.93 4.33
C LEU A 185 23.67 17.51 5.22
N ILE A 186 23.36 17.73 6.50
CA ILE A 186 24.33 18.20 7.51
C ILE A 186 25.49 17.20 7.61
N GLN A 187 25.20 15.90 7.68
CA GLN A 187 26.22 14.85 7.75
C GLN A 187 27.16 14.89 6.54
N ASN A 188 26.61 15.00 5.32
CA ASN A 188 27.38 15.06 4.10
C ASN A 188 28.26 16.32 4.04
N MET A 189 27.71 17.48 4.42
CA MET A 189 28.47 18.74 4.51
C MET A 189 29.63 18.63 5.50
N ILE A 190 29.39 18.05 6.68
CA ILE A 190 30.41 17.83 7.71
C ILE A 190 31.49 16.88 7.18
N GLN A 191 31.10 15.77 6.53
CA GLN A 191 32.05 14.80 5.98
C GLN A 191 32.92 15.41 4.87
N LEU A 192 32.35 16.24 3.98
CA LEU A 192 33.12 16.93 2.95
C LEU A 192 34.11 17.92 3.57
N LYS A 193 33.67 18.75 4.52
CA LYS A 193 34.54 19.70 5.24
C LYS A 193 35.64 19.00 6.04
N LEU A 194 35.36 17.88 6.70
CA LEU A 194 36.38 17.11 7.43
C LEU A 194 37.37 16.40 6.49
N LYS A 195 36.98 16.05 5.26
CA LYS A 195 37.91 15.54 4.25
C LYS A 195 38.90 16.62 3.78
N GLU A 196 38.42 17.86 3.64
CA GLU A 196 39.26 19.01 3.26
C GLU A 196 40.13 19.49 4.42
N GLN A 197 39.60 19.47 5.65
CA GLN A 197 40.27 19.92 6.88
C GLN A 197 39.89 19.00 8.05
N PRO A 198 40.71 17.98 8.36
CA PRO A 198 40.37 16.96 9.37
C PRO A 198 40.18 17.47 10.80
N ASN A 199 40.72 18.64 11.13
CA ASN A 199 40.81 19.18 12.49
C ASN A 199 39.92 20.41 12.75
N ILE A 200 38.76 20.52 12.09
CA ILE A 200 37.78 21.54 12.47
C ILE A 200 37.07 21.06 13.75
N GLY A 201 37.63 21.42 14.91
CA GLY A 201 37.24 20.88 16.23
C GLY A 201 35.74 20.94 16.56
N GLU A 202 35.02 21.98 16.10
CA GLU A 202 33.56 22.06 16.28
C GLU A 202 32.79 21.12 15.35
N LEU A 203 33.23 20.92 14.12
CA LEU A 203 32.58 19.98 13.18
C LEU A 203 32.81 18.53 13.59
N GLN A 204 33.95 18.22 14.20
CA GLN A 204 34.22 16.89 14.77
C GLN A 204 33.31 16.63 15.98
N LYS A 205 33.09 17.62 16.86
CA LYS A 205 32.09 17.52 17.94
C LYS A 205 30.67 17.29 17.42
N VAL A 206 30.25 18.03 16.39
CA VAL A 206 28.92 17.81 15.77
C VAL A 206 28.81 16.41 15.17
N ARG A 207 29.86 15.91 14.49
CA ARG A 207 29.92 14.52 14.00
C ARG A 207 29.81 13.50 15.13
N ASP A 208 30.50 13.72 16.24
CA ASP A 208 30.51 12.80 17.37
C ASP A 208 29.16 12.78 18.10
N ILE A 209 28.49 13.93 18.23
CA ILE A 209 27.08 14.00 18.70
C ILE A 209 26.16 13.23 17.74
N MET A 210 26.30 13.45 16.43
CA MET A 210 25.54 12.73 15.40
C MET A 210 25.78 11.21 15.40
N GLN A 211 26.95 10.76 15.83
CA GLN A 211 27.28 9.34 15.93
C GLN A 211 26.94 8.73 17.30
N GLY A 212 26.37 9.52 18.23
CA GLY A 212 26.09 9.07 19.60
C GLY A 212 27.35 8.76 20.41
N LYS A 213 28.48 9.40 20.08
CA LYS A 213 29.79 9.21 20.74
C LYS A 213 30.07 10.21 21.87
N LEU A 214 29.25 11.26 21.97
CA LEU A 214 29.23 12.18 23.09
C LEU A 214 27.85 12.01 23.76
N THR A 215 27.84 11.33 24.91
CA THR A 215 26.72 11.29 25.87
C THR A 215 27.12 12.05 27.11
#